data_AF-A0A1D2I4X2-F1
#
_entry.id   AF-A0A1D2I4X2-F1
#
_cell.length_a   1.000
_cell.length_b   1.000
_cell.length_c   1.000
_cell.angle_alpha   90.00
_cell.angle_beta   90.00
_cell.angle_gamma   90.00
#
_symmetry.space_group_name_H-M   'P 1'
#
loop_
_entity.id
_entity.type
_entity.pdbx_description
1 polymer ?
#
loop_
_entity_poly.entity_id
_entity_poly.type
_entity_poly.pdbx_seq_one_letter_code
_entity_poly.pdbx_strand_id
1 'polypeptide(L)'
;MELDWIVEHYPAAGDLAREIRELETAARSIVGDPAPRPQRIGQCVALVGDGVVCGAVISRLPGQTRLPCRWCGYVYATEQDWLALLHYQPSRTA
;
A
#
# COMPACT_ATOMS: atom_id res chain seq x y z
N MET A 1 -19.19 19.46 27.53
CA MET A 1 -18.00 19.08 26.74
C MET A 1 -18.52 18.38 25.50
N GLU A 2 -18.23 18.89 24.30
CA GLU A 2 -18.85 18.41 23.04
C GLU A 2 -18.64 16.91 22.80
N LEU A 3 -17.54 16.34 23.30
CA LEU A 3 -17.25 14.92 23.20
C LEU A 3 -18.20 14.03 23.99
N ASP A 4 -18.65 14.45 25.18
CA ASP A 4 -19.61 13.66 25.98
C ASP A 4 -20.95 13.55 25.25
N TRP A 5 -21.40 14.67 24.66
CA TRP A 5 -22.62 14.69 23.88
C TRP A 5 -22.51 13.77 22.65
N ILE A 6 -21.39 13.79 21.93
CA ILE A 6 -21.16 12.90 20.77
C ILE A 6 -21.19 11.43 21.19
N VAL A 7 -20.53 11.07 22.30
CA VAL A 7 -20.53 9.69 22.80
C VAL A 7 -21.93 9.23 23.21
N GLU A 8 -22.74 10.12 23.79
CA GLU A 8 -24.07 9.80 24.29
C GLU A 8 -25.16 9.85 23.19
N HIS A 9 -25.05 10.75 22.21
CA HIS A 9 -26.13 11.08 21.28
C HIS A 9 -25.82 10.79 19.81
N TYR A 10 -24.60 10.38 19.46
CA TYR A 10 -24.24 9.99 18.10
C TYR A 10 -23.88 8.49 18.02
N PRO A 11 -24.86 7.60 17.78
CA PRO A 11 -24.64 6.15 17.77
C PRO A 11 -23.55 5.68 16.79
N ALA A 12 -23.37 6.40 15.67
CA ALA A 12 -22.38 6.08 14.65
C ALA A 12 -20.95 6.60 14.96
N ALA A 13 -20.72 7.21 16.12
CA ALA A 13 -19.40 7.74 16.50
C ALA A 13 -18.29 6.66 16.44
N GLY A 14 -18.62 5.44 16.86
CA GLY A 14 -17.69 4.30 16.81
C GLY A 14 -17.32 3.89 15.39
N ASP A 15 -18.32 3.84 14.49
CA ASP A 15 -18.12 3.53 13.07
C ASP A 15 -17.31 4.60 12.37
N LEU A 16 -17.67 5.88 12.58
CA LEU A 16 -16.92 7.00 12.03
C LEU A 16 -15.44 6.95 12.47
N ALA A 17 -15.19 6.68 13.76
CA ALA A 17 -13.83 6.56 14.26
C ALA A 17 -13.08 5.38 13.62
N ARG A 18 -13.75 4.26 13.35
CA ARG A 18 -13.18 3.11 12.65
C ARG A 18 -12.84 3.47 11.20
N GLU A 19 -13.76 4.09 10.47
CA GLU A 19 -13.58 4.48 9.07
C GLU A 19 -12.44 5.50 8.91
N ILE A 20 -12.35 6.49 9.81
CA ILE A 20 -11.24 7.46 9.82
C ILE A 20 -9.90 6.73 10.02
N ARG A 21 -9.82 5.79 10.97
CA ARG A 21 -8.59 5.01 11.19
C ARG A 21 -8.21 4.14 10.00
N GLU A 22 -9.20 3.53 9.34
CA GLU A 22 -8.99 2.73 8.14
C GLU A 22 -8.43 3.60 7.00
N LEU A 23 -9.06 4.76 6.75
CA LEU A 23 -8.62 5.73 5.75
C LEU A 23 -7.21 6.25 6.04
N GLU A 24 -6.95 6.66 7.28
CA GLU A 24 -5.64 7.14 7.72
C GLU A 24 -4.57 6.05 7.53
N THR A 25 -4.87 4.82 7.93
CA THR A 25 -3.95 3.69 7.77
C THR A 25 -3.63 3.41 6.31
N ALA A 26 -4.64 3.49 5.44
CA ALA A 26 -4.47 3.34 4.00
C ALA A 26 -3.58 4.45 3.43
N ALA A 27 -3.84 5.71 3.76
CA ALA A 27 -3.03 6.85 3.31
C ALA A 27 -1.58 6.74 3.79
N ARG A 28 -1.37 6.45 5.08
CA ARG A 28 -0.03 6.27 5.67
C ARG A 28 0.75 5.12 5.03
N SER A 29 0.08 4.09 4.51
CA SER A 29 0.72 3.00 3.77
C SER A 29 1.29 3.44 2.41
N ILE A 30 0.85 4.58 1.87
CA ILE A 30 1.35 5.16 0.62
C ILE A 30 2.46 6.17 0.93
N VAL A 31 2.20 7.11 1.83
CA VAL A 31 3.16 8.20 2.13
C VAL A 31 4.32 7.76 3.02
N GLY A 32 4.15 6.71 3.83
CA GLY A 32 5.22 6.19 4.70
C GLY A 32 5.43 6.98 6.00
N ASP A 33 4.43 7.74 6.46
CA ASP A 33 4.48 8.57 7.68
C ASP A 33 3.78 7.91 8.89
N PRO A 34 4.34 7.99 10.11
CA PRO A 34 5.67 8.47 10.47
C PRO A 34 6.77 7.57 9.91
N ALA A 35 7.90 8.18 9.56
CA ALA A 35 9.06 7.45 9.08
C ALA A 35 9.78 6.71 10.23
N PRO A 36 10.39 5.52 9.98
CA PRO A 36 10.39 4.79 8.72
C PRO A 36 9.23 3.77 8.63
N ARG A 37 8.34 3.92 7.65
CA ARG A 37 7.29 2.94 7.33
C ARG A 37 7.40 2.46 5.87
N PRO A 38 7.14 1.18 5.58
CA PRO A 38 7.06 0.69 4.21
C PRO A 38 5.97 1.42 3.40
N GLN A 39 6.33 1.92 2.23
CA GLN A 39 5.47 2.59 1.26
C GLN A 39 5.04 1.60 0.18
N ARG A 40 3.74 1.40 -0.02
CA ARG A 40 3.19 0.63 -1.13
C ARG A 40 3.53 1.34 -2.44
N ILE A 41 4.10 0.61 -3.39
CA ILE A 41 4.49 1.18 -4.70
C ILE A 41 3.76 0.55 -5.88
N GLY A 42 3.00 -0.53 -5.66
CA GLY A 42 2.24 -1.18 -6.72
C GLY A 42 2.02 -2.66 -6.47
N GLN A 43 1.65 -3.36 -7.53
CA GLN A 43 1.55 -4.81 -7.61
C GLN A 43 2.80 -5.40 -8.27
N CYS A 44 3.21 -6.59 -7.83
CA CYS A 44 4.29 -7.34 -8.44
C CYS A 44 3.87 -7.81 -9.84
N VAL A 45 4.61 -7.33 -10.85
CA VAL A 45 4.39 -7.66 -12.27
C VAL A 45 5.25 -8.84 -12.75
N ALA A 46 5.98 -9.50 -11.85
CA ALA A 46 6.82 -10.64 -12.20
C ALA A 46 5.96 -11.83 -12.64
N LEU A 47 6.41 -12.52 -13.68
CA LEU A 47 5.80 -13.77 -14.13
C LEU A 47 6.26 -14.91 -13.22
N VAL A 48 5.31 -15.73 -12.79
CA VAL A 48 5.50 -16.94 -11.99
C VAL A 48 4.93 -18.14 -12.75
N GLY A 49 5.62 -19.27 -12.71
CA GLY A 49 5.19 -20.49 -13.40
C GLY A 49 4.88 -20.26 -14.88
N ASP A 50 3.75 -20.77 -15.34
CA ASP A 50 3.25 -20.75 -16.74
C ASP A 50 2.85 -19.36 -17.26
N GLY A 51 3.65 -18.32 -16.96
CA GLY A 51 3.40 -16.95 -17.43
C GLY A 51 2.31 -16.21 -16.65
N VAL A 52 1.98 -16.65 -15.44
CA VAL A 52 0.98 -15.97 -14.58
C VAL A 52 1.63 -14.78 -13.88
N VAL A 53 0.98 -13.63 -13.83
CA VAL A 53 1.48 -12.46 -13.09
C VAL A 53 1.28 -12.66 -11.58
N CYS A 54 2.31 -12.39 -10.77
CA CYS A 54 2.26 -12.52 -9.31
C CYS A 54 1.17 -11.67 -8.65
N GLY A 55 1.04 -10.40 -9.00
CA GLY A 55 -0.02 -9.49 -8.53
C GLY A 55 0.06 -9.07 -7.05
N ALA A 56 0.96 -9.65 -6.25
CA ALA A 56 1.10 -9.31 -4.84
C ALA A 56 1.46 -7.84 -4.62
N VAL A 57 0.86 -7.18 -3.62
CA VAL A 57 1.21 -5.80 -3.26
C VAL A 57 2.67 -5.76 -2.80
N ILE A 58 3.45 -4.85 -3.39
CA ILE A 58 4.84 -4.61 -3.03
C ILE A 58 5.01 -3.27 -2.34
N SER A 59 5.89 -3.25 -1.34
CA SER A 59 6.21 -2.05 -0.57
C SER A 59 7.71 -1.92 -0.37
N ARG A 60 8.22 -0.70 -0.41
CA ARG A 60 9.63 -0.38 -0.15
C ARG A 60 9.78 0.51 1.07
N LEU A 61 10.90 0.40 1.78
CA LEU A 61 11.30 1.43 2.73
C LEU A 61 11.84 2.67 1.99
N PRO A 62 11.76 3.87 2.59
CA PRO A 62 12.47 5.04 2.07
C PRO A 62 13.96 4.73 1.84
N GLY A 63 14.48 5.07 0.67
CA GLY A 63 15.87 4.80 0.28
C GLY A 63 16.19 3.36 -0.15
N GLN A 64 15.24 2.42 -0.06
CA GLN A 64 15.45 1.05 -0.52
C GLN A 64 15.52 1.00 -2.05
N THR A 65 16.66 0.55 -2.58
CA THR A 65 16.95 0.42 -4.02
C THR A 65 16.86 -1.01 -4.55
N ARG A 66 16.80 -2.00 -3.65
CA ARG A 66 16.57 -3.41 -3.97
C ARG A 66 15.32 -3.89 -3.25
N LEU A 67 14.31 -4.28 -4.01
CA LEU A 67 12.99 -4.64 -3.48
C LEU A 67 12.66 -6.10 -3.79
N PRO A 68 12.75 -7.00 -2.78
CA PRO A 68 12.26 -8.37 -2.91
C PRO A 68 10.72 -8.41 -2.76
N CYS A 69 10.04 -9.05 -3.71
CA CYS A 69 8.64 -9.44 -3.53
C CYS A 69 8.57 -10.53 -2.45
N ARG A 70 7.80 -10.29 -1.39
CA ARG A 70 7.63 -11.25 -0.27
C ARG A 70 6.82 -12.50 -0.65
N TRP A 71 6.17 -12.48 -1.81
CA TRP A 71 5.33 -13.59 -2.29
C TRP A 71 6.10 -14.52 -3.23
N CYS A 72 6.57 -14.00 -4.37
CA CYS A 72 7.25 -14.81 -5.39
C CYS A 72 8.78 -14.77 -5.32
N GLY A 73 9.37 -13.90 -4.47
CA GLY A 73 10.82 -13.77 -4.33
C GLY A 73 11.52 -12.95 -5.43
N TYR A 74 10.83 -12.51 -6.48
CA TYR A 74 11.43 -11.65 -7.52
C TYR A 74 12.01 -10.37 -6.91
N VAL A 75 13.22 -9.97 -7.34
CA VAL A 75 13.92 -8.79 -6.80
C VAL A 75 13.98 -7.71 -7.87
N TYR A 76 13.28 -6.59 -7.64
CA TYR A 76 13.41 -5.38 -8.45
C TYR A 76 14.67 -4.64 -8.01
N ALA A 77 15.67 -4.51 -8.89
CA ALA A 77 16.95 -3.88 -8.54
C ALA A 77 17.57 -3.05 -9.68
N THR A 78 17.23 -3.34 -10.94
CA THR A 78 17.78 -2.65 -12.11
C THR A 78 16.83 -1.56 -12.62
N GLU A 79 17.33 -0.63 -13.42
CA GLU A 79 16.48 0.38 -14.07
C GLU A 79 15.37 -0.25 -14.93
N GLN A 80 15.69 -1.34 -15.65
CA GLN A 80 14.72 -2.09 -16.43
C GLN A 80 13.61 -2.69 -15.55
N ASP A 81 13.96 -3.22 -14.37
CA ASP A 81 12.96 -3.72 -13.40
C ASP A 81 12.00 -2.61 -12.96
N TRP A 82 12.53 -1.42 -12.67
CA TRP A 82 11.74 -0.28 -12.24
C TRP A 82 10.83 0.25 -13.35
N LEU A 83 11.33 0.34 -14.58
CA LEU A 83 10.55 0.74 -15.75
C LEU A 83 9.45 -0.29 -16.07
N ALA A 84 9.76 -1.58 -16.00
CA ALA A 84 8.77 -2.64 -16.17
C ALA A 84 7.69 -2.56 -15.08
N LEU A 85 8.10 -2.36 -13.83
CA LEU A 85 7.16 -2.19 -12.73
C LEU A 85 6.22 -1.01 -12.97
N LEU A 86 6.73 0.14 -13.38
CA LEU A 86 5.95 1.35 -13.68
C LEU A 86 4.99 1.12 -14.87
N HIS A 87 5.48 0.52 -15.95
CA HIS A 87 4.74 0.34 -17.20
C HIS A 87 3.54 -0.61 -17.05
N TYR A 88 3.72 -1.70 -16.30
CA TYR A 88 2.71 -2.75 -16.15
C TYR A 88 1.83 -2.60 -14.91
N GLN A 89 1.90 -1.47 -14.18
CA GLN A 89 0.91 -1.21 -13.13
C GLN A 89 -0.49 -1.09 -13.76
N PRO A 90 -1.53 -1.62 -13.10
CA PRO A 90 -2.90 -1.44 -13.57
C PRO A 90 -3.20 0.05 -13.69
N SER A 91 -3.77 0.46 -14.84
CA SER A 91 -4.23 1.82 -15.02
C SER A 91 -5.33 2.11 -13.99
N ARG A 92 -5.23 3.26 -13.32
CA ARG A 92 -6.21 3.67 -12.31
C ARG A 92 -7.57 3.82 -12.99
N THR A 93 -8.39 2.79 -12.95
CA THR A 93 -9.78 2.89 -13.36
C THR A 93 -10.47 3.74 -12.28
N ALA A 94 -10.92 4.92 -12.70
CA ALA A 94 -11.53 5.92 -11.83
C ALA A 94 -12.88 5.46 -11.27
#